data_AF-A0A932TAL9-F1
#
_entry.id   AF-A0A932TAL9-F1
#
_cell.length_a   1.000
_cell.length_b   1.000
_cell.length_c   1.000
_cell.angle_alpha   90.00
_cell.angle_beta   90.00
_cell.angle_gamma   90.00
#
_symmetry.space_group_name_H-M   'P 1'
#
loop_
_entity.id
_entity.type
_entity.pdbx_description
1 polymer ?
#
loop_
_entity_poly.entity_id
_entity_poly.type
_entity_poly.pdbx_seq_one_letter_code
_entity_poly.pdbx_strand_id
1 'polypeptide(L)'
;MEILFIVKKIISSFLMPFSIGLFLIILGLIFLFKKKIQKAKVFLILGLVWIIIISHSSFANFLLSSLENKYSTLKIIPKHTKYIVFLGGDMEN
;
A
#
# COMPACT_ATOMS: atom_id res chain seq x y z
N MET A 1 -7.39 -15.27 -22.89
CA MET A 1 -7.68 -14.27 -21.84
C MET A 1 -6.37 -13.78 -21.19
N GLU A 2 -5.30 -13.55 -21.98
CA GLU A 2 -3.93 -13.55 -21.43
C GLU A 2 -3.22 -12.20 -21.48
N ILE A 3 -3.18 -11.52 -22.63
CA ILE A 3 -2.46 -10.24 -22.76
C ILE A 3 -3.08 -9.12 -21.90
N LEU A 4 -4.41 -9.00 -21.92
CA LEU A 4 -5.10 -7.93 -21.20
C LEU A 4 -4.92 -8.06 -19.68
N PHE A 5 -4.90 -9.29 -19.17
CA PHE A 5 -4.65 -9.57 -17.76
C PHE A 5 -3.22 -9.19 -17.36
N ILE A 6 -2.23 -9.56 -18.18
CA ILE A 6 -0.82 -9.20 -17.96
C ILE A 6 -0.64 -7.67 -17.99
N VAL A 7 -1.20 -7.00 -19.01
CA VAL A 7 -1.14 -5.54 -19.14
C VAL A 7 -1.76 -4.86 -17.93
N LYS A 8 -2.95 -5.30 -17.49
CA LYS A 8 -3.58 -4.80 -16.25
C LYS A 8 -2.65 -4.98 -15.06
N LYS A 9 -2.00 -6.14 -14.91
CA LYS A 9 -1.13 -6.44 -13.78
C LYS A 9 0.09 -5.52 -13.76
N ILE A 10 0.74 -5.32 -14.91
CA ILE A 10 1.87 -4.41 -15.07
C ILE A 10 1.46 -2.97 -14.71
N ILE A 11 0.36 -2.47 -15.29
CA ILE A 11 -0.15 -1.12 -15.00
C ILE A 11 -0.48 -0.99 -13.50
N SER A 12 -1.12 -2.01 -12.92
CA SER A 12 -1.44 -2.00 -11.48
C SER A 12 -0.21 -1.99 -10.59
N SER A 13 0.88 -2.67 -10.98
CA SER A 13 2.15 -2.63 -10.25
C SER A 13 2.76 -1.23 -10.23
N PHE A 14 2.63 -0.45 -11.30
CA PHE A 14 3.09 0.96 -11.31
C PHE A 14 2.23 1.90 -10.47
N LEU A 15 0.97 1.52 -10.21
CA LEU A 15 0.03 2.27 -9.38
C LEU A 15 0.10 1.90 -7.88
N MET A 16 0.91 0.91 -7.51
CA MET A 16 1.08 0.54 -6.10
C MET A 16 1.66 1.71 -5.30
N PRO A 17 1.27 1.88 -4.02
CA PRO A 17 1.74 2.99 -3.18
C PRO A 17 3.27 3.12 -3.13
N PHE A 18 3.98 1.98 -3.05
CA PHE A 18 5.44 1.95 -3.06
C PHE A 18 6.03 2.41 -4.40
N SER A 19 5.47 1.96 -5.52
CA SER A 19 5.90 2.32 -6.88
C SER A 19 5.77 3.82 -7.15
N ILE A 20 4.75 4.47 -6.60
CA ILE A 20 4.57 5.93 -6.69
C ILE A 20 5.75 6.66 -6.04
N GLY A 21 6.19 6.21 -4.86
CA GLY A 21 7.37 6.76 -4.17
C GLY A 21 8.65 6.61 -4.98
N LEU A 22 8.86 5.43 -5.57
CA LEU A 22 9.99 5.19 -6.47
C LEU A 22 9.96 6.08 -7.71
N PHE A 23 8.80 6.30 -8.31
CA PHE A 23 8.66 7.18 -9.47
C PHE A 23 9.04 8.63 -9.13
N LEU A 24 8.65 9.12 -7.95
CA LEU A 24 9.06 10.44 -7.46
C LEU A 24 10.57 10.55 -7.27
N ILE A 25 11.22 9.51 -6.73
CA ILE A 25 12.68 9.47 -6.60
C ILE A 25 13.35 9.51 -7.97
N ILE A 26 12.88 8.69 -8.92
CA ILE A 26 13.40 8.68 -10.30
C ILE A 26 13.27 10.06 -10.96
N LEU A 27 12.11 10.71 -10.82
CA LEU A 27 11.93 12.08 -11.31
C LEU A 27 12.89 13.07 -10.64
N GLY A 28 13.13 12.94 -9.34
CA GLY A 28 14.11 13.72 -8.61
C GLY A 28 15.53 13.54 -9.16
N LEU A 29 15.93 12.31 -9.45
CA LEU A 29 17.21 11.99 -10.09
C LEU A 29 17.30 12.58 -11.51
N ILE A 30 16.24 12.49 -12.32
CA ILE A 30 16.20 13.11 -13.66
C ILE A 30 16.39 14.63 -13.55
N PHE A 31 15.76 15.29 -12.59
CA PHE A 31 15.97 16.73 -12.36
C PHE A 31 17.39 17.04 -11.89
N LEU A 32 18.01 16.15 -11.11
CA LEU A 32 19.39 16.29 -10.67
C LEU A 32 20.35 16.26 -11.86
N PHE A 33 20.18 15.29 -12.78
CA PHE A 33 20.97 15.21 -14.02
C PHE A 33 20.78 16.43 -14.94
N LYS A 34 19.57 17.01 -14.95
CA LYS A 34 19.28 18.26 -15.67
C LYS A 34 19.75 19.53 -14.93
N LYS A 35 20.53 19.39 -13.85
CA LYS A 35 21.01 20.48 -12.97
C LYS A 35 19.90 21.34 -12.35
N LYS A 36 18.65 20.86 -12.31
CA LYS A 36 17.51 21.54 -11.68
C LYS A 36 17.44 21.18 -10.19
N ILE A 37 18.42 21.63 -9.42
CA ILE A 37 18.68 21.20 -8.04
C ILE A 37 17.47 21.42 -7.11
N GLN A 38 16.79 22.56 -7.21
CA GLN A 38 15.61 22.83 -6.36
C GLN A 38 14.50 21.79 -6.58
N LYS A 39 14.16 21.49 -7.85
CA LYS A 39 13.16 20.47 -8.18
C LYS A 39 13.64 19.08 -7.77
N ALA A 40 14.92 18.76 -8.00
CA ALA A 40 15.49 17.48 -7.59
C ALA A 40 15.31 17.22 -6.08
N LYS A 41 15.65 18.20 -5.24
CA LYS A 41 15.47 18.11 -3.79
C LYS A 41 14.02 17.84 -3.39
N VAL A 42 13.07 18.59 -3.96
CA VAL A 42 11.64 18.43 -3.66
C VAL A 42 11.18 17.01 -3.99
N PHE A 43 11.44 16.52 -5.21
CA PHE A 43 10.98 15.20 -5.63
C PHE A 43 11.66 14.06 -4.86
N LEU A 44 12.96 14.18 -4.56
CA LEU A 44 13.68 13.19 -3.76
C LEU A 44 13.16 13.12 -2.32
N ILE A 45 12.98 14.27 -1.66
CA ILE A 45 12.47 14.32 -0.29
C ILE A 45 11.04 13.79 -0.25
N LEU A 46 10.19 14.22 -1.18
CA LEU A 46 8.79 13.82 -1.21
C LEU A 46 8.65 12.32 -1.48
N GLY A 47 9.45 11.76 -2.39
CA GLY A 47 9.50 10.31 -2.63
C GLY A 47 9.99 9.51 -1.42
N LEU A 48 11.03 9.98 -0.73
CA LEU A 48 11.53 9.34 0.50
C LEU A 48 10.50 9.37 1.63
N VAL A 49 9.93 10.55 1.92
CA VAL A 49 8.88 10.71 2.95
C VAL A 49 7.70 9.81 2.64
N TRP A 50 7.26 9.75 1.37
CA TRP A 50 6.17 8.88 0.92
C TRP A 50 6.45 7.40 1.21
N ILE A 51 7.64 6.90 0.85
CA ILE A 51 8.03 5.50 1.12
C ILE A 51 8.09 5.21 2.62
N ILE A 52 8.63 6.14 3.42
CA ILE A 52 8.72 5.97 4.87
C ILE A 52 7.33 5.86 5.48
N ILE A 53 6.41 6.74 5.09
CA ILE A 53 5.03 6.74 5.60
C ILE A 53 4.33 5.41 5.24
N ILE A 54 4.41 4.98 3.99
CA ILE A 54 3.75 3.73 3.55
C ILE A 54 4.37 2.49 4.15
N SER A 55 5.68 2.49 4.37
CA SER A 55 6.40 1.36 4.97
C SER A 55 6.19 1.27 6.49
N HIS A 56 5.61 2.30 7.11
CA HIS A 56 5.37 2.32 8.55
C HIS A 56 4.11 1.53 8.92
N SER A 57 4.26 0.51 9.76
CA SER A 57 3.16 -0.38 10.17
C SER A 57 1.97 0.38 10.76
N SER A 58 2.20 1.42 11.58
CA SER A 58 1.10 2.23 12.12
C SER A 58 0.25 2.92 11.04
N PHE A 59 0.85 3.37 9.94
CA PHE A 59 0.11 3.99 8.85
C PHE A 59 -0.68 2.94 8.06
N ALA A 60 -0.07 1.77 7.82
CA ALA A 60 -0.77 0.64 7.22
C ALA A 60 -1.97 0.20 8.07
N ASN A 61 -1.77 0.01 9.38
CA ASN A 61 -2.84 -0.35 10.32
C ASN A 61 -3.91 0.74 10.40
N PHE A 62 -3.54 2.02 10.35
CA PHE A 62 -4.50 3.11 10.29
C PHE A 62 -5.41 3.01 9.05
N LEU A 63 -4.84 2.76 7.87
CA LEU A 63 -5.62 2.56 6.64
C LEU A 63 -6.51 1.31 6.70
N LEU A 64 -6.00 0.22 7.27
CA LEU A 64 -6.74 -1.04 7.40
C LEU A 64 -7.82 -1.00 8.49
N SER A 65 -7.66 -0.18 9.52
CA SER A 65 -8.54 -0.12 10.68
C SER A 65 -10.02 0.08 10.33
N SER A 66 -10.30 0.85 9.28
CA SER A 66 -11.67 1.11 8.82
C SER A 66 -12.32 -0.10 8.15
N LEU A 67 -11.49 -0.99 7.58
CA LEU A 67 -11.94 -2.23 6.95
C LEU A 67 -12.04 -3.36 7.98
N GLU A 68 -11.07 -3.46 8.88
CA GLU A 68 -10.99 -4.51 9.91
C GLU A 68 -12.02 -4.32 11.03
N ASN A 69 -12.17 -3.09 11.53
CA ASN A 69 -13.07 -2.81 12.66
C ASN A 69 -14.49 -2.47 12.20
N LYS A 70 -14.81 -2.66 10.93
CA LYS A 70 -16.15 -2.41 10.39
C LYS A 70 -17.22 -3.28 11.05
N TYR A 71 -16.84 -4.51 11.40
CA TYR A 71 -17.73 -5.46 12.07
C TYR A 71 -17.20 -5.72 13.47
N SER A 72 -18.09 -5.74 14.45
CA SER A 72 -17.72 -6.11 15.81
C SER A 72 -17.20 -7.55 15.85
N THR A 73 -16.14 -7.77 16.60
CA THR A 73 -15.60 -9.11 16.85
C THR A 73 -16.72 -9.99 17.42
N LEU A 74 -16.96 -11.14 16.79
CA LEU A 74 -18.00 -12.07 17.18
C LEU A 74 -17.63 -12.73 18.52
N LYS A 75 -18.13 -12.19 19.64
CA LYS A 75 -17.83 -12.73 20.98
C LYS A 75 -18.63 -13.99 21.33
N ILE A 76 -19.81 -14.15 20.74
CA ILE A 76 -20.72 -15.27 21.01
C ILE A 76 -21.10 -15.89 19.67
N ILE A 77 -20.79 -17.17 19.51
CA ILE A 77 -21.17 -17.93 18.31
C ILE A 77 -22.68 -18.21 18.37
N PRO A 78 -23.47 -17.84 17.35
CA PRO A 78 -24.90 -18.13 17.32
C PRO A 78 -25.17 -19.64 17.37
N LYS A 79 -26.17 -20.07 18.16
CA LYS A 79 -26.47 -21.49 18.45
C LYS A 79 -26.75 -22.37 17.22
N HIS A 80 -27.11 -21.78 16.07
CA HIS A 80 -27.40 -22.51 14.83
C HIS A 80 -26.26 -22.43 13.79
N THR A 81 -25.07 -21.98 14.19
CA THR A 81 -23.91 -21.93 13.29
C THR A 81 -23.33 -23.33 13.09
N LYS A 82 -23.45 -23.89 11.87
CA LYS A 82 -22.87 -25.20 11.54
C LYS A 82 -21.40 -25.14 11.15
N TYR A 83 -20.96 -24.03 10.57
CA TYR A 83 -19.59 -23.87 10.06
C TYR A 83 -19.10 -22.44 10.28
N ILE A 84 -17.81 -22.31 10.59
CA ILE A 84 -17.07 -21.05 10.61
C ILE A 84 -15.99 -21.18 9.55
N VAL A 85 -15.95 -20.26 8.60
CA VAL A 85 -14.90 -20.21 7.58
C VAL A 85 -13.83 -19.24 8.05
N PHE A 86 -12.67 -19.77 8.38
CA PHE A 86 -11.49 -18.96 8.67
C PHE A 86 -10.77 -18.64 7.35
N LEU A 87 -10.78 -17.37 6.95
CA LEU A 87 -10.20 -16.91 5.69
C LEU A 87 -8.71 -16.50 5.81
N GLY A 88 -8.11 -16.70 6.99
CA GLY A 88 -6.74 -16.30 7.31
C GLY A 88 -6.65 -14.96 8.04
N GLY A 89 -5.73 -14.88 9.00
CA GLY A 89 -5.45 -13.76 9.88
C GLY A 89 -4.39 -14.18 10.92
N ASP A 90 -3.61 -13.22 11.42
CA ASP A 90 -2.53 -13.47 12.38
C ASP A 90 -3.07 -14.12 13.68
N MET A 91 -2.34 -15.09 14.24
CA MET A 91 -2.78 -15.84 15.44
C MET A 91 -2.48 -15.11 16.76
N GLU A 92 -1.71 -14.02 16.73
CA GLU A 92 -1.06 -13.45 17.94
C GLU A 92 -1.55 -12.05 18.39
N ASN A 93 -2.73 -11.58 17.97
CA ASN A 93 -3.31 -10.32 18.50
C ASN A 93 -4.37 -10.54 19.59
#